data_AF-A0A1G2G7B5-F1
#
_entry.id   AF-A0A1G2G7B5-F1
#
_cell.length_a   1.000
_cell.length_b   1.000
_cell.length_c   1.000
_cell.angle_alpha   90.00
_cell.angle_beta   90.00
_cell.angle_gamma   90.00
#
_symmetry.space_group_name_H-M   'P 1'
#
loop_
_entity.id
_entity.type
_entity.pdbx_description
1 polymer ?
#
loop_
_entity_poly.entity_id
_entity_poly.type
_entity_poly.pdbx_seq_one_letter_code
_entity_poly.pdbx_strand_id
1 'polypeptide(L)'
;MQRLTEDGYATLHTGKWWEGSIDKLFTDQEARGASWQSIGRETMDPLWNFMHKYAIDPTPDSRRPFFIWFAPLMPHLNFTPPHVYRDMYKGIDFSQLEKDEIRGQFNAQGYFGMMTWLDTRIGELVKFLEDNHLRENTLLVYLSDNGFGLDSSKLHFTENGMRTPIILNYPGKIPPSGKNTALTHEIDIYPTIMDYTGISGVQFPDALDMRQLAESGGTAPWRKYIFGNWYNGGQVSVRTKQYKLYVDKMGGVNKFKAVKLFDLVADPYENKNLIFTPQGKKQYASTTEELLTQATAWWFNRTNPPLQ
;
A
#
# COMPACT_ATOMS: atom_id res chain seq x y z
N MET A 1 7.10 5.55 13.37
CA MET A 1 7.86 4.79 14.39
C MET A 1 8.44 5.68 15.45
N GLN A 2 9.42 6.54 15.12
CA GLN A 2 10.04 7.44 16.08
C GLN A 2 9.01 8.26 16.90
N ARG A 3 8.07 8.96 16.24
CA ARG A 3 7.01 9.72 16.94
C ARG A 3 6.15 8.87 17.88
N LEU A 4 5.83 7.63 17.49
CA LEU A 4 5.04 6.71 18.33
C LEU A 4 5.84 6.35 19.58
N THR A 5 7.12 6.01 19.42
CA THR A 5 8.01 5.69 20.53
C THR A 5 8.17 6.88 21.49
N GLU A 6 8.34 8.09 20.96
CA GLU A 6 8.41 9.35 21.73
C GLU A 6 7.11 9.61 22.50
N ASP A 7 5.97 9.23 21.94
CA ASP A 7 4.64 9.34 22.57
C ASP A 7 4.29 8.13 23.47
N GLY A 8 5.27 7.29 23.79
CA GLY A 8 5.10 6.19 24.75
C GLY A 8 4.55 4.89 24.18
N TYR A 9 4.34 4.77 22.86
CA TYR A 9 3.97 3.49 22.24
C TYR A 9 5.12 2.48 22.27
N ALA A 10 4.80 1.23 22.57
CA ALA A 10 5.67 0.11 22.23
C ALA A 10 5.60 -0.11 20.71
N THR A 11 6.75 -0.29 20.07
CA THR A 11 6.85 -0.42 18.61
C THR A 11 7.65 -1.66 18.21
N LEU A 12 7.08 -2.43 17.29
CA LEU A 12 7.68 -3.63 16.69
C LEU A 12 7.76 -3.48 15.17
N HIS A 13 8.87 -3.94 14.59
CA HIS A 13 8.95 -4.33 13.18
C HIS A 13 9.34 -5.80 13.11
N THR A 14 8.68 -6.55 12.23
CA THR A 14 9.14 -7.89 11.89
C THR A 14 8.96 -8.14 10.40
N GLY A 15 10.00 -8.75 9.81
CA GLY A 15 10.00 -9.16 8.42
C GLY A 15 10.83 -8.25 7.51
N LYS A 16 10.34 -8.06 6.29
CA LYS A 16 11.03 -7.35 5.21
C LYS A 16 11.28 -5.88 5.60
N TRP A 17 12.52 -5.42 5.44
CA TRP A 17 12.92 -4.01 5.58
C TRP A 17 13.93 -3.64 4.50
N TRP A 18 13.66 -2.58 3.74
CA TRP A 18 14.52 -2.10 2.63
C TRP A 18 14.85 -0.61 2.74
N GLU A 19 14.64 -0.01 3.91
CA GLU A 19 14.75 1.44 4.14
C GLU A 19 15.99 1.80 4.98
N GLY A 20 17.06 1.00 4.91
CA GLY A 20 18.32 1.25 5.64
C GLY A 20 18.34 0.71 7.07
N SER A 21 19.11 1.33 7.98
CA SER A 21 19.25 0.86 9.37
C SER A 21 18.00 1.16 10.20
N ILE A 22 17.61 0.19 11.03
CA ILE A 22 16.46 0.24 11.95
C ILE A 22 16.84 0.51 13.40
N ASP A 23 18.13 0.66 13.72
CA ASP A 23 18.66 0.53 15.08
C ASP A 23 18.19 1.60 16.08
N LYS A 24 17.42 2.60 15.63
CA LYS A 24 16.86 3.68 16.47
C LYS A 24 15.35 3.87 16.33
N LEU A 25 14.66 3.01 15.57
CA LEU A 25 13.26 3.24 15.21
C LEU A 25 12.26 2.50 16.10
N PHE A 26 12.68 1.42 16.77
CA PHE A 26 11.78 0.50 17.48
C PHE A 26 12.17 0.32 18.95
N THR A 27 11.17 0.17 19.83
CA THR A 27 11.37 0.04 21.28
C THR A 27 11.95 -1.31 21.69
N ASP A 28 11.72 -2.36 20.90
CA ASP A 28 12.23 -3.69 21.19
C ASP A 28 13.24 -4.11 20.11
N GLN A 29 14.53 -4.15 20.49
CA GLN A 29 15.63 -4.58 19.62
C GLN A 29 15.88 -6.09 19.69
N GLU A 30 15.39 -6.80 20.72
CA GLU A 30 15.34 -8.27 20.73
C GLU A 30 14.25 -8.76 19.77
N ALA A 31 13.23 -7.93 19.55
CA ALA A 31 12.22 -8.10 18.52
C ALA A 31 12.68 -7.65 17.12
N ARG A 32 13.96 -7.87 16.77
CA ARG A 32 14.42 -8.04 15.37
C ARG A 32 13.67 -9.16 14.62
N GLY A 33 12.73 -9.81 15.30
CA GLY A 33 11.76 -10.71 14.73
C GLY A 33 12.41 -11.97 14.17
N ALA A 34 11.55 -12.86 13.73
CA ALA A 34 11.96 -13.86 12.77
C ALA A 34 12.48 -13.13 11.51
N SER A 35 13.45 -13.73 10.82
CA SER A 35 14.01 -13.15 9.61
C SER A 35 12.90 -12.85 8.60
N TRP A 36 13.15 -11.94 7.66
CA TRP A 36 12.19 -11.64 6.60
C TRP A 36 11.77 -12.86 5.79
N GLN A 37 12.59 -13.93 5.79
CA GLN A 37 12.23 -15.21 5.19
C GLN A 37 11.28 -16.03 6.07
N SER A 38 11.43 -16.01 7.40
CA SER A 38 10.75 -16.93 8.31
C SER A 38 9.48 -16.37 8.97
N ILE A 39 9.36 -15.05 9.20
CA ILE A 39 8.13 -14.49 9.78
C ILE A 39 6.91 -14.75 8.86
N GLY A 40 5.81 -15.22 9.44
CA GLY A 40 4.61 -15.63 8.72
C GLY A 40 4.75 -16.99 8.01
N ARG A 41 5.97 -17.44 7.71
CA ARG A 41 6.20 -18.78 7.14
C ARG A 41 6.35 -19.81 8.25
N GLU A 42 7.41 -19.68 9.03
CA GLU A 42 7.83 -20.65 10.04
C GLU A 42 7.26 -20.31 11.40
N THR A 43 7.11 -19.02 11.72
CA THR A 43 6.67 -18.57 13.05
C THR A 43 5.89 -17.25 12.99
N MET A 44 5.07 -17.04 14.02
CA MET A 44 4.40 -15.77 14.36
C MET A 44 4.81 -15.27 15.76
N ASP A 45 5.69 -16.00 16.46
CA ASP A 45 6.05 -15.78 17.87
C ASP A 45 6.53 -14.37 18.21
N PRO A 46 7.28 -13.65 17.35
CA PRO A 46 7.65 -12.27 17.65
C PRO A 46 6.45 -11.35 17.88
N LEU A 47 5.33 -11.59 17.17
CA LEU A 47 4.09 -10.84 17.36
C LEU A 47 3.44 -11.18 18.70
N TRP A 48 3.34 -12.48 19.00
CA TRP A 48 2.73 -12.98 20.23
C TRP A 48 3.51 -12.53 21.46
N ASN A 49 4.82 -12.72 21.47
CA ASN A 49 5.69 -12.35 22.58
C ASN A 49 5.65 -10.84 22.85
N PHE A 50 5.64 -10.03 21.80
CA PHE A 50 5.56 -8.59 21.91
C PHE A 50 4.22 -8.12 22.49
N MET A 51 3.09 -8.64 21.98
CA MET A 51 1.77 -8.30 22.53
C MET A 51 1.60 -8.85 23.95
N HIS A 52 2.14 -10.03 24.26
CA HIS A 52 2.15 -10.55 25.62
C HIS A 52 2.85 -9.58 26.56
N LYS A 53 4.07 -9.17 26.22
CA LYS A 53 4.91 -8.27 27.03
C LYS A 53 4.29 -6.89 27.24
N TYR A 54 3.72 -6.28 26.19
CA TYR A 54 3.32 -4.86 26.24
C TYR A 54 1.82 -4.61 26.37
N ALA A 55 0.97 -5.58 26.03
CA ALA A 55 -0.48 -5.40 25.99
C ALA A 55 -1.27 -6.33 26.92
N ILE A 56 -0.73 -7.52 27.23
CA ILE A 56 -1.46 -8.55 27.99
C ILE A 56 -0.95 -8.66 29.43
N ASP A 57 0.38 -8.63 29.62
CA ASP A 57 1.01 -8.77 30.94
C ASP A 57 0.39 -7.75 31.94
N PRO A 58 -0.04 -8.21 33.13
CA PRO A 58 -0.67 -7.36 34.14
C PRO A 58 0.31 -6.47 34.92
N THR A 59 1.62 -6.60 34.73
CA THR A 59 2.62 -5.79 35.44
C THR A 59 2.51 -4.29 35.06
N PRO A 60 2.38 -3.35 36.02
CA PRO A 60 2.06 -1.95 35.71
C PRO A 60 3.08 -1.21 34.85
N ASP A 61 4.36 -1.56 34.94
CA ASP A 61 5.45 -0.87 34.22
C ASP A 61 5.59 -1.33 32.75
N SER A 62 4.81 -2.33 32.30
CA SER A 62 4.92 -2.93 30.97
C SER A 62 3.78 -2.57 30.02
N ARG A 63 2.61 -2.14 30.52
CA ARG A 63 1.44 -1.84 29.68
C ARG A 63 1.60 -0.55 28.89
N ARG A 64 1.67 -0.70 27.57
CA ARG A 64 1.82 0.40 26.62
C ARG A 64 0.86 0.22 25.44
N PRO A 65 0.31 1.31 24.87
CA PRO A 65 -0.29 1.20 23.56
C PRO A 65 0.79 0.72 22.58
N PHE A 66 0.40 -0.03 21.55
CA PHE A 66 1.37 -0.69 20.69
C PHE A 66 1.15 -0.36 19.22
N PHE A 67 2.24 -0.47 18.46
CA PHE A 67 2.23 -0.47 17.01
C PHE A 67 3.12 -1.59 16.49
N ILE A 68 2.62 -2.32 15.50
CA ILE A 68 3.34 -3.43 14.87
C ILE A 68 3.39 -3.20 13.36
N TRP A 69 4.60 -3.18 12.80
CA TRP A 69 4.83 -3.33 11.36
C TRP A 69 5.12 -4.79 11.04
N PHE A 70 4.10 -5.51 10.58
CA PHE A 70 4.20 -6.91 10.16
C PHE A 70 4.37 -6.98 8.64
N ALA A 71 5.57 -7.31 8.19
CA ALA A 71 5.93 -7.33 6.77
C ALA A 71 6.48 -8.70 6.34
N PRO A 72 5.65 -9.76 6.31
CA PRO A 72 6.09 -11.05 5.81
C PRO A 72 6.50 -10.92 4.34
N LEU A 73 7.50 -11.69 3.92
CA LEU A 73 7.92 -11.70 2.52
C LEU A 73 6.85 -12.31 1.59
N MET A 74 5.86 -13.02 2.10
CA MET A 74 4.78 -13.59 1.27
C MET A 74 3.93 -12.47 0.63
N PRO A 75 3.54 -12.58 -0.66
CA PRO A 75 3.75 -13.67 -1.62
C PRO A 75 4.89 -13.37 -2.62
N HIS A 76 6.03 -12.82 -2.19
CA HIS A 76 7.16 -12.54 -3.11
C HIS A 76 7.61 -13.80 -3.87
N LEU A 77 8.19 -13.60 -5.06
CA LEU A 77 8.77 -14.63 -5.93
C LEU A 77 9.59 -15.67 -5.16
N ASN A 78 9.53 -16.92 -5.65
CA ASN A 78 9.75 -18.21 -4.99
C ASN A 78 8.49 -18.76 -4.31
N PHE A 79 7.54 -19.21 -5.12
CA PHE A 79 6.24 -19.71 -4.66
C PHE A 79 6.33 -21.10 -4.03
N THR A 80 6.61 -21.12 -2.73
CA THR A 80 6.81 -22.34 -1.95
C THR A 80 5.80 -22.47 -0.79
N PRO A 81 4.47 -22.42 -1.06
CA PRO A 81 3.50 -22.66 0.00
C PRO A 81 3.55 -24.13 0.45
N PRO A 82 3.21 -24.44 1.71
CA PRO A 82 2.96 -25.80 2.16
C PRO A 82 1.91 -26.50 1.27
N HIS A 83 2.03 -27.82 1.13
CA HIS A 83 1.14 -28.65 0.32
C HIS A 83 -0.34 -28.40 0.61
N VAL A 84 -0.69 -28.23 1.88
CA VAL A 84 -2.09 -28.01 2.31
C VAL A 84 -2.73 -26.81 1.64
N TYR A 85 -1.96 -25.76 1.35
CA TYR A 85 -2.47 -24.55 0.67
C TYR A 85 -2.30 -24.65 -0.84
N ARG A 86 -1.18 -25.20 -1.32
CA ARG A 86 -0.92 -25.38 -2.75
C ARG A 86 -1.97 -26.27 -3.41
N ASP A 87 -2.31 -27.37 -2.74
CA ASP A 87 -3.15 -28.41 -3.32
C ASP A 87 -4.64 -28.00 -3.36
N MET A 88 -5.03 -26.93 -2.64
CA MET A 88 -6.35 -26.28 -2.79
C MET A 88 -6.61 -25.75 -4.21
N TYR A 89 -5.54 -25.43 -4.94
CA TYR A 89 -5.61 -24.88 -6.30
C TYR A 89 -5.31 -25.93 -7.38
N LYS A 90 -5.25 -27.22 -7.01
CA LYS A 90 -4.99 -28.31 -7.96
C LYS A 90 -6.18 -28.45 -8.93
N GLY A 91 -5.88 -28.53 -10.23
CA GLY A 91 -6.89 -28.71 -11.27
C GLY A 91 -7.61 -27.44 -11.71
N ILE A 92 -7.21 -26.28 -11.19
CA ILE A 92 -7.64 -24.97 -11.71
C ILE A 92 -6.79 -24.63 -12.93
N ASP A 93 -7.43 -24.22 -14.02
CA ASP A 93 -6.75 -23.77 -15.23
C ASP A 93 -6.28 -22.32 -15.08
N PHE A 94 -4.97 -22.12 -14.95
CA PHE A 94 -4.31 -20.82 -14.90
C PHE A 94 -3.61 -20.44 -16.21
N SER A 95 -3.83 -21.20 -17.29
CA SER A 95 -3.04 -21.09 -18.52
C SER A 95 -3.03 -19.69 -19.13
N GLN A 96 -4.11 -18.91 -18.98
CA GLN A 96 -4.15 -17.53 -19.43
C GLN A 96 -3.27 -16.62 -18.56
N LEU A 97 -3.38 -16.72 -17.24
CA LEU A 97 -2.61 -15.91 -16.30
C LEU A 97 -1.10 -16.18 -16.39
N GLU A 98 -0.73 -17.43 -16.64
CA GLU A 98 0.67 -17.84 -16.81
C GLU A 98 1.26 -17.38 -18.14
N LYS A 99 0.45 -17.26 -19.20
CA LYS A 99 0.87 -16.66 -20.48
C LYS A 99 1.12 -15.16 -20.36
N ASP A 100 0.37 -14.48 -19.50
CA ASP A 100 0.47 -13.03 -19.30
C ASP A 100 1.67 -12.65 -18.39
N GLU A 101 2.43 -13.62 -17.89
CA GLU A 101 3.65 -13.38 -17.11
C GLU A 101 4.93 -13.41 -17.97
N ILE A 102 5.75 -12.37 -17.81
CA ILE A 102 6.85 -12.09 -18.74
C ILE A 102 8.15 -12.83 -18.39
N ARG A 103 8.38 -13.22 -17.14
CA ARG A 103 9.64 -13.82 -16.72
C ARG A 103 9.66 -15.34 -16.85
N GLY A 104 8.53 -15.97 -17.21
CA GLY A 104 8.40 -17.43 -17.37
C GLY A 104 8.62 -18.20 -16.06
N GLN A 105 8.48 -17.54 -14.91
CA GLN A 105 8.72 -18.09 -13.58
C GLN A 105 7.45 -18.16 -12.74
N PHE A 106 6.32 -17.70 -13.29
CA PHE A 106 5.07 -17.68 -12.57
C PHE A 106 4.41 -19.04 -12.52
N ASN A 107 4.40 -19.61 -11.32
CA ASN A 107 3.58 -20.75 -10.95
C ASN A 107 2.32 -20.22 -10.26
N ALA A 108 1.20 -20.15 -10.98
CA ALA A 108 -0.03 -19.58 -10.47
C ALA A 108 -0.57 -20.36 -9.27
N GLN A 109 -0.51 -21.70 -9.32
CA GLN A 109 -0.93 -22.57 -8.22
C GLN A 109 -0.12 -22.28 -6.95
N GLY A 110 1.19 -22.12 -7.07
CA GLY A 110 2.07 -21.75 -5.97
C GLY A 110 1.76 -20.35 -5.44
N TYR A 111 1.52 -19.39 -6.32
CA TYR A 111 1.18 -18.01 -5.94
C TYR A 111 -0.12 -17.95 -5.14
N PHE A 112 -1.20 -18.53 -5.66
CA PHE A 112 -2.49 -18.53 -4.95
C PHE A 112 -2.41 -19.32 -3.65
N GLY A 113 -1.69 -20.45 -3.62
CA GLY A 113 -1.41 -21.17 -2.37
C GLY A 113 -0.66 -20.31 -1.34
N MET A 114 0.28 -19.46 -1.76
CA MET A 114 0.93 -18.50 -0.86
C MET A 114 -0.01 -17.40 -0.38
N MET A 115 -0.93 -16.94 -1.23
CA MET A 115 -1.94 -15.96 -0.84
C MET A 115 -2.86 -16.52 0.24
N THR A 116 -3.37 -17.75 0.08
CA THR A 116 -4.18 -18.41 1.12
C THR A 116 -3.41 -18.63 2.40
N TRP A 117 -2.13 -18.97 2.29
CA TRP A 117 -1.28 -19.14 3.46
C TRP A 117 -1.10 -17.81 4.21
N LEU A 118 -0.81 -16.72 3.50
CA LEU A 118 -0.74 -15.38 4.08
C LEU A 118 -2.07 -14.99 4.74
N ASP A 119 -3.19 -15.21 4.05
CA ASP A 119 -4.53 -14.95 4.58
C ASP A 119 -4.80 -15.74 5.88
N THR A 120 -4.40 -17.01 5.92
CA THR A 120 -4.51 -17.86 7.11
C THR A 120 -3.68 -17.29 8.28
N ARG A 121 -2.45 -16.81 8.03
CA ARG A 121 -1.62 -16.17 9.05
C ARG A 121 -2.19 -14.84 9.55
N ILE A 122 -2.83 -14.07 8.67
CA ILE A 122 -3.58 -12.87 9.07
C ILE A 122 -4.76 -13.30 9.96
N GLY A 123 -5.47 -14.37 9.61
CA GLY A 123 -6.53 -14.96 10.43
C GLY A 123 -6.04 -15.36 11.83
N GLU A 124 -4.87 -15.98 11.95
CA GLU A 124 -4.23 -16.29 13.23
C GLU A 124 -3.97 -15.01 14.06
N LEU A 125 -3.50 -13.93 13.43
CA LEU A 125 -3.30 -12.62 14.09
C LEU A 125 -4.62 -12.02 14.58
N VAL A 126 -5.65 -12.02 13.74
CA VAL A 126 -6.98 -11.53 14.15
C VAL A 126 -7.52 -12.36 15.32
N LYS A 127 -7.44 -13.69 15.23
CA LYS A 127 -7.88 -14.57 16.31
C LYS A 127 -7.11 -14.33 17.61
N PHE A 128 -5.79 -14.15 17.55
CA PHE A 128 -5.01 -13.84 18.75
C PHE A 128 -5.45 -12.53 19.40
N LEU A 129 -5.73 -11.49 18.61
CA LEU A 129 -6.25 -10.22 19.13
C LEU A 129 -7.63 -10.38 19.79
N GLU A 130 -8.49 -11.23 19.24
CA GLU A 130 -9.82 -11.54 19.79
C GLU A 130 -9.72 -12.32 21.10
N ASP A 131 -8.95 -13.42 21.10
CA ASP A 131 -8.76 -14.30 22.26
C ASP A 131 -8.15 -13.57 23.46
N ASN A 132 -7.41 -12.48 23.22
CA ASN A 132 -6.78 -11.65 24.24
C ASN A 132 -7.47 -10.30 24.48
N HIS A 133 -8.68 -10.10 23.94
CA HIS A 133 -9.48 -8.88 24.12
C HIS A 133 -8.81 -7.57 23.66
N LEU A 134 -7.87 -7.65 22.71
CA LEU A 134 -7.19 -6.51 22.11
C LEU A 134 -7.92 -5.98 20.86
N ARG A 135 -8.78 -6.81 20.25
CA ARG A 135 -9.36 -6.56 18.93
C ARG A 135 -10.17 -5.28 18.80
N GLU A 136 -10.99 -4.96 19.80
CA GLU A 136 -11.89 -3.79 19.80
C GLU A 136 -11.15 -2.44 19.89
N ASN A 137 -9.88 -2.45 20.31
CA ASN A 137 -9.03 -1.26 20.42
C ASN A 137 -7.83 -1.32 19.48
N THR A 138 -7.91 -2.10 18.41
CA THR A 138 -6.82 -2.28 17.43
C THR A 138 -7.29 -1.92 16.02
N LEU A 139 -6.65 -0.90 15.44
CA LEU A 139 -6.74 -0.60 14.01
C LEU A 139 -5.84 -1.58 13.24
N LEU A 140 -6.44 -2.37 12.35
CA LEU A 140 -5.70 -3.16 11.37
C LEU A 140 -5.61 -2.39 10.05
N VAL A 141 -4.38 -2.26 9.55
CA VAL A 141 -4.07 -1.69 8.24
C VAL A 141 -3.39 -2.76 7.39
N TYR A 142 -4.01 -3.12 6.28
CA TYR A 142 -3.42 -4.01 5.28
C TYR A 142 -3.09 -3.21 4.02
N LEU A 143 -1.88 -3.41 3.50
CA LEU A 143 -1.45 -2.85 2.22
C LEU A 143 -0.46 -3.77 1.49
N SER A 144 -0.24 -3.50 0.20
CA SER A 144 0.85 -4.08 -0.60
C SER A 144 1.77 -2.95 -1.08
N ASP A 145 3.08 -3.17 -1.12
CA ASP A 145 4.09 -2.15 -1.49
C ASP A 145 4.09 -1.77 -2.98
N ASN A 146 3.73 -2.71 -3.84
CA ASN A 146 3.61 -2.51 -5.28
C ASN A 146 2.72 -3.58 -5.91
N GLY A 147 2.39 -3.40 -7.19
CA GLY A 147 1.79 -4.44 -8.04
C GLY A 147 2.64 -5.71 -8.13
N PHE A 148 2.01 -6.79 -8.55
CA PHE A 148 2.62 -8.13 -8.61
C PHE A 148 3.50 -8.33 -9.88
N GLY A 149 4.17 -9.47 -10.04
CA GLY A 149 5.15 -9.73 -11.11
C GLY A 149 4.61 -9.97 -12.53
N LEU A 150 3.35 -9.67 -12.82
CA LEU A 150 2.75 -9.82 -14.16
C LEU A 150 3.25 -8.73 -15.13
N ASP A 151 2.96 -8.88 -16.43
CA ASP A 151 3.20 -7.82 -17.40
C ASP A 151 2.60 -6.50 -16.91
N SER A 152 3.33 -5.41 -17.16
CA SER A 152 2.87 -4.07 -16.91
C SER A 152 2.38 -3.92 -15.47
N SER A 153 3.11 -4.50 -14.50
CA SER A 153 2.76 -4.45 -13.09
C SER A 153 3.94 -3.95 -12.25
N LYS A 154 4.66 -4.80 -11.51
CA LYS A 154 5.84 -4.36 -10.74
C LYS A 154 6.82 -3.60 -11.64
N LEU A 155 7.38 -2.49 -11.14
CA LEU A 155 8.25 -1.54 -11.86
C LEU A 155 7.57 -0.68 -12.94
N HIS A 156 6.26 -0.84 -13.17
CA HIS A 156 5.51 -0.10 -14.17
C HIS A 156 4.52 0.89 -13.53
N PHE A 157 4.23 1.96 -14.27
CA PHE A 157 3.34 3.06 -13.86
C PHE A 157 1.86 2.79 -14.06
N THR A 158 1.51 1.61 -14.52
CA THR A 158 0.16 1.18 -14.86
C THR A 158 -0.70 0.96 -13.61
N GLU A 159 -2.02 0.83 -13.79
CA GLU A 159 -2.93 0.47 -12.70
C GLU A 159 -2.56 -0.90 -12.12
N ASN A 160 -2.14 -1.87 -12.92
CA ASN A 160 -1.62 -3.14 -12.43
C ASN A 160 -0.38 -2.97 -11.53
N GLY A 161 0.46 -1.96 -11.79
CA GLY A 161 1.67 -1.69 -11.00
C GLY A 161 1.46 -0.83 -9.76
N MET A 162 0.54 0.13 -9.82
CA MET A 162 0.35 1.17 -8.80
C MET A 162 -0.90 0.97 -7.93
N ARG A 163 -1.92 0.26 -8.41
CA ARG A 163 -3.18 0.10 -7.69
C ARG A 163 -3.09 -1.07 -6.71
N THR A 164 -2.55 -0.79 -5.54
CA THR A 164 -2.44 -1.75 -4.43
C THR A 164 -3.68 -1.70 -3.52
N PRO A 165 -3.99 -2.79 -2.80
CA PRO A 165 -5.02 -2.76 -1.77
C PRO A 165 -4.58 -1.87 -0.61
N ILE A 166 -5.51 -1.09 -0.06
CA ILE A 166 -5.40 -0.49 1.27
C ILE A 166 -6.71 -0.82 1.98
N ILE A 167 -6.63 -1.55 3.10
CA ILE A 167 -7.79 -1.94 3.90
C ILE A 167 -7.57 -1.41 5.31
N LEU A 168 -8.53 -0.63 5.80
CA LEU A 168 -8.60 -0.19 7.19
C LEU A 168 -9.73 -0.93 7.88
N ASN A 169 -9.44 -1.53 9.03
CA ASN A 169 -10.45 -2.20 9.84
C ASN A 169 -10.27 -1.84 11.32
N TYR A 170 -11.27 -1.19 11.88
CA TYR A 170 -11.31 -0.81 13.29
C TYR A 170 -12.75 -1.00 13.81
N PRO A 171 -13.03 -2.09 14.56
CA PRO A 171 -14.34 -2.37 15.14
C PRO A 171 -14.89 -1.17 15.92
N GLY A 172 -16.18 -0.90 15.74
CA GLY A 172 -16.88 0.23 16.39
C GLY A 172 -16.48 1.63 15.90
N LYS A 173 -15.44 1.77 15.06
CA LYS A 173 -14.99 3.07 14.51
C LYS A 173 -15.20 3.16 13.00
N ILE A 174 -14.74 2.15 12.26
CA ILE A 174 -14.84 2.08 10.81
C ILE A 174 -15.98 1.13 10.45
N PRO A 175 -17.06 1.59 9.80
CA PRO A 175 -18.16 0.72 9.41
C PRO A 175 -17.74 -0.22 8.26
N PRO A 176 -18.28 -1.45 8.21
CA PRO A 176 -18.16 -2.31 7.05
C PRO A 176 -18.76 -1.59 5.83
N SER A 177 -17.92 -1.11 4.92
CA SER A 177 -18.32 -0.28 3.77
C SER A 177 -18.06 -0.95 2.43
N GLY A 178 -17.54 -2.18 2.43
CA GLY A 178 -17.23 -2.91 1.21
C GLY A 178 -16.17 -2.17 0.36
N LYS A 179 -16.54 -1.78 -0.86
CA LYS A 179 -15.64 -1.13 -1.82
C LYS A 179 -15.80 0.39 -1.81
N ASN A 180 -14.73 1.09 -1.43
CA ASN A 180 -14.61 2.54 -1.57
C ASN A 180 -13.88 2.91 -2.88
N THR A 181 -14.33 3.96 -3.56
CA THR A 181 -13.73 4.48 -4.80
C THR A 181 -12.91 5.75 -4.62
N ALA A 182 -12.75 6.22 -3.38
CA ALA A 182 -11.88 7.35 -3.03
C ALA A 182 -10.43 7.05 -3.46
N LEU A 183 -9.73 8.10 -3.88
CA LEU A 183 -8.35 8.01 -4.35
C LEU A 183 -7.40 8.11 -3.16
N THR A 184 -7.04 6.99 -2.58
CA THR A 184 -6.09 6.90 -1.46
C THR A 184 -4.69 6.54 -1.97
N HIS A 185 -3.66 6.91 -1.21
CA HIS A 185 -2.27 6.60 -1.50
C HIS A 185 -1.58 6.08 -0.23
N GLU A 186 -0.58 5.20 -0.36
CA GLU A 186 0.18 4.68 0.79
C GLU A 186 0.80 5.78 1.69
N ILE A 187 1.13 6.95 1.15
CA ILE A 187 1.63 8.09 1.95
C ILE A 187 0.59 8.60 2.96
N ASP A 188 -0.69 8.33 2.73
CA ASP A 188 -1.81 8.72 3.60
C ASP A 188 -1.85 7.90 4.88
N ILE A 189 -1.21 6.72 4.90
CA ILE A 189 -1.18 5.81 6.05
C ILE A 189 -0.50 6.49 7.24
N TYR A 190 0.57 7.23 7.00
CA TYR A 190 1.32 7.90 8.06
C TYR A 190 0.46 8.91 8.84
N PRO A 191 -0.11 9.99 8.24
CA PRO A 191 -0.95 10.91 8.99
C PRO A 191 -2.21 10.23 9.56
N THR A 192 -2.75 9.21 8.89
CA THR A 192 -3.90 8.45 9.39
C THR A 192 -3.58 7.72 10.70
N ILE A 193 -2.44 7.01 10.78
CA ILE A 193 -2.01 6.35 12.03
C ILE A 193 -1.81 7.40 13.12
N MET A 194 -1.14 8.51 12.81
CA MET A 194 -0.88 9.55 13.81
C MET A 194 -2.18 10.11 14.39
N ASP A 195 -3.20 10.38 13.56
CA ASP A 195 -4.50 10.85 14.04
C ASP A 195 -5.24 9.83 14.91
N TYR A 196 -5.27 8.54 14.51
CA TYR A 196 -5.85 7.49 15.36
C TYR A 196 -5.12 7.32 16.70
N THR A 197 -3.83 7.64 16.75
CA THR A 197 -3.03 7.61 17.99
C THR A 197 -3.12 8.90 18.82
N GLY A 198 -3.79 9.95 18.32
CA GLY A 198 -3.89 11.25 18.99
C GLY A 198 -2.64 12.13 18.83
N ILE A 199 -1.68 11.73 18.01
CA ILE A 199 -0.44 12.48 17.77
C ILE A 199 -0.73 13.58 16.73
N SER A 200 -0.69 14.83 17.18
CA SER A 200 -0.96 16.00 16.35
C SER A 200 0.31 16.64 15.76
N GLY A 201 0.12 17.66 14.91
CA GLY A 201 1.25 18.40 14.32
C GLY A 201 2.08 17.59 13.33
N VAL A 202 1.48 16.55 12.75
CA VAL A 202 2.10 15.73 11.72
C VAL A 202 1.70 16.29 10.37
N GLN A 203 2.67 16.82 9.64
CA GLN A 203 2.50 17.17 8.23
C GLN A 203 3.43 16.31 7.39
N PHE A 204 2.87 15.74 6.33
CA PHE A 204 3.61 15.02 5.32
C PHE A 204 3.13 15.47 3.94
N PRO A 205 4.03 15.87 3.03
CA PRO A 205 3.64 16.40 1.72
C PRO A 205 2.70 15.44 0.97
N ASP A 206 1.63 15.98 0.37
CA ASP A 206 0.64 15.26 -0.44
C ASP A 206 -0.22 14.20 0.27
N ALA A 207 0.12 13.86 1.51
CA ALA A 207 -0.63 12.92 2.32
C ALA A 207 -1.84 13.62 2.95
N LEU A 208 -2.96 12.90 3.03
CA LEU A 208 -4.13 13.33 3.81
C LEU A 208 -4.47 12.23 4.80
N ASP A 209 -4.93 12.64 5.98
CA ASP A 209 -5.49 11.73 6.96
C ASP A 209 -6.82 11.13 6.45
N MET A 210 -6.88 9.80 6.39
CA MET A 210 -8.03 9.04 5.91
C MET A 210 -9.07 8.78 6.98
N ARG A 211 -8.90 9.18 8.25
CA ARG A 211 -9.83 8.80 9.33
C ARG A 211 -11.26 9.20 9.03
N GLN A 212 -11.53 10.46 8.71
CA GLN A 212 -12.89 10.91 8.38
C GLN A 212 -13.45 10.18 7.16
N LEU A 213 -12.62 9.89 6.16
CA LEU A 213 -13.00 9.09 5.00
C LEU A 213 -13.39 7.66 5.40
N ALA A 214 -12.61 7.03 6.29
CA ALA A 214 -12.83 5.66 6.74
C ALA A 214 -14.07 5.54 7.63
N GLU A 215 -14.18 6.38 8.67
CA GLU A 215 -15.30 6.35 9.62
C GLU A 215 -16.65 6.75 8.98
N SER A 216 -16.62 7.55 7.90
CA SER A 216 -17.83 7.90 7.11
C SER A 216 -18.23 6.84 6.07
N GLY A 217 -17.56 5.68 6.05
CA GLY A 217 -17.79 4.65 5.03
C GLY A 217 -17.46 5.12 3.61
N GLY A 218 -16.57 6.10 3.46
CA GLY A 218 -16.12 6.62 2.17
C GLY A 218 -16.90 7.80 1.62
N THR A 219 -17.74 8.43 2.43
CA THR A 219 -18.62 9.52 1.98
C THR A 219 -18.07 10.92 2.26
N ALA A 220 -17.06 11.04 3.13
CA ALA A 220 -16.40 12.32 3.40
C ALA A 220 -15.76 12.93 2.13
N PRO A 221 -15.72 14.27 2.01
CA PRO A 221 -15.00 14.95 0.95
C PRO A 221 -13.54 14.48 0.88
N TRP A 222 -13.04 14.26 -0.34
CA TRP A 222 -11.71 13.70 -0.55
C TRP A 222 -11.00 14.31 -1.75
N ARG A 223 -9.71 13.97 -1.93
CA ARG A 223 -8.91 14.46 -3.05
C ARG A 223 -9.46 14.01 -4.40
N LYS A 224 -9.33 14.90 -5.39
CA LYS A 224 -9.69 14.64 -6.80
C LYS A 224 -8.57 13.95 -7.59
N TYR A 225 -7.31 14.15 -7.18
CA TYR A 225 -6.13 13.69 -7.90
C TYR A 225 -5.20 12.90 -6.98
N ILE A 226 -4.58 11.86 -7.54
CA ILE A 226 -3.34 11.28 -7.00
C ILE A 226 -2.26 11.36 -8.07
N PHE A 227 -1.02 11.45 -7.60
CA PHE A 227 0.15 11.64 -8.44
C PHE A 227 1.13 10.49 -8.23
N GLY A 228 1.95 10.22 -9.23
CA GLY A 228 3.05 9.29 -9.11
C GLY A 228 4.28 9.79 -9.87
N ASN A 229 5.46 9.42 -9.38
CA ASN A 229 6.73 9.72 -10.02
C ASN A 229 7.54 8.44 -10.23
N TRP A 230 8.02 8.24 -11.46
CA TRP A 230 8.81 7.06 -11.77
C TRP A 230 10.19 7.13 -11.14
N TYR A 231 10.72 5.96 -10.73
CA TYR A 231 11.96 5.86 -9.97
C TYR A 231 13.17 6.50 -10.68
N ASN A 232 13.18 6.48 -12.01
CA ASN A 232 14.21 7.15 -12.83
C ASN A 232 14.02 8.67 -12.98
N GLY A 233 12.95 9.23 -12.41
CA GLY A 233 12.67 10.66 -12.44
C GLY A 233 12.34 11.22 -13.82
N GLY A 234 12.09 10.39 -14.85
CA GLY A 234 11.79 10.82 -16.22
C GLY A 234 10.30 11.02 -16.55
N GLN A 235 9.39 10.43 -15.75
CA GLN A 235 7.96 10.47 -16.00
C GLN A 235 7.18 10.74 -14.72
N VAL A 236 6.07 11.47 -14.84
CA VAL A 236 5.06 11.64 -13.80
C VAL A 236 3.70 11.15 -14.31
N SER A 237 2.82 10.81 -13.40
CA SER A 237 1.41 10.54 -13.70
C SER A 237 0.50 11.34 -12.78
N VAL A 238 -0.69 11.64 -13.30
CA VAL A 238 -1.82 12.13 -12.52
C VAL A 238 -3.03 11.30 -12.85
N ARG A 239 -3.82 10.97 -11.85
CA ARG A 239 -5.02 10.16 -12.00
C ARG A 239 -6.20 10.76 -11.24
N THR A 240 -7.38 10.70 -11.84
CA THR A 240 -8.68 10.91 -11.21
C THR A 240 -9.42 9.58 -11.05
N LYS A 241 -10.68 9.58 -10.62
CA LYS A 241 -11.48 8.34 -10.60
C LYS A 241 -11.69 7.73 -11.99
N GLN A 242 -11.67 8.55 -13.04
CA GLN A 242 -11.92 8.12 -14.42
C GLN A 242 -10.68 8.12 -15.29
N TYR A 243 -9.89 9.18 -15.28
CA TYR A 243 -8.80 9.35 -16.24
C TYR A 243 -7.43 9.29 -15.59
N LYS A 244 -6.45 8.77 -16.34
CA LYS A 244 -5.04 8.81 -15.97
C LYS A 244 -4.19 9.32 -17.12
N LEU A 245 -3.34 10.30 -16.81
CA LEU A 245 -2.43 10.92 -17.75
C LEU A 245 -0.98 10.60 -17.39
N TYR A 246 -0.23 10.14 -18.38
CA TYR A 246 1.21 9.99 -18.35
C TYR A 246 1.85 11.25 -18.94
N VAL A 247 2.86 11.78 -18.24
CA VAL A 247 3.54 13.02 -18.62
C VAL A 247 5.05 12.80 -18.59
N ASP A 248 5.69 12.97 -19.74
CA ASP A 248 7.14 12.95 -19.86
C ASP A 248 7.74 14.29 -19.44
N LYS A 249 8.82 14.22 -18.66
CA LYS A 249 9.69 15.36 -18.36
C LYS A 249 10.74 15.45 -19.46
N MET A 250 10.54 16.37 -20.38
CA MET A 250 11.44 16.60 -21.51
C MET A 250 12.70 17.34 -21.03
N GLY A 251 13.83 17.16 -21.75
CA GLY A 251 15.06 17.90 -21.46
C GLY A 251 14.86 19.42 -21.46
N GLY A 252 15.14 20.05 -20.32
CA GLY A 252 14.94 21.48 -20.06
C GLY A 252 14.04 21.71 -18.84
N VAL A 253 14.33 22.77 -18.09
CA VAL A 253 13.52 23.17 -16.93
C VAL A 253 12.08 23.38 -17.43
N ASN A 254 11.12 22.68 -16.83
CA ASN A 254 9.67 22.88 -17.00
C ASN A 254 9.04 22.44 -18.32
N LYS A 255 9.70 21.59 -19.10
CA LYS A 255 9.10 21.05 -20.33
C LYS A 255 8.38 19.75 -20.05
N PHE A 256 7.05 19.80 -20.02
CA PHE A 256 6.20 18.64 -19.82
C PHE A 256 5.42 18.30 -21.08
N LYS A 257 5.25 17.01 -21.35
CA LYS A 257 4.48 16.53 -22.50
C LYS A 257 3.52 15.43 -22.08
N ALA A 258 2.23 15.64 -22.32
CA ALA A 258 1.24 14.58 -22.28
C ALA A 258 1.55 13.50 -23.32
N VAL A 259 1.68 12.24 -22.90
CA VAL A 259 2.06 11.12 -23.78
C VAL A 259 1.00 10.04 -23.90
N LYS A 260 0.31 9.70 -22.80
CA LYS A 260 -0.77 8.71 -22.80
C LYS A 260 -1.90 9.15 -21.89
N LEU A 261 -3.13 9.06 -22.38
CA LEU A 261 -4.35 9.29 -21.61
C LEU A 261 -5.21 8.03 -21.68
N PHE A 262 -5.65 7.53 -20.54
CA PHE A 262 -6.52 6.36 -20.44
C PHE A 262 -7.79 6.71 -19.66
N ASP A 263 -8.91 6.10 -20.05
CA ASP A 263 -10.14 6.06 -19.25
C ASP A 263 -10.14 4.75 -18.46
N LEU A 264 -9.82 4.82 -17.17
CA LEU A 264 -9.70 3.69 -16.26
C LEU A 264 -11.05 3.01 -15.93
N VAL A 265 -12.18 3.65 -16.26
CA VAL A 265 -13.50 3.03 -16.10
C VAL A 265 -13.81 2.16 -17.31
N ALA A 266 -13.57 2.67 -18.51
CA ALA A 266 -13.81 1.93 -19.76
C ALA A 266 -12.67 0.97 -20.13
N ASP A 267 -11.45 1.26 -19.68
CA ASP A 267 -10.19 0.58 -20.02
C ASP A 267 -9.30 0.47 -18.78
N PRO A 268 -9.65 -0.38 -17.79
CA PRO A 268 -8.92 -0.50 -16.53
C PRO A 268 -7.50 -1.06 -16.66
N TYR A 269 -7.19 -1.65 -17.82
CA TYR A 269 -5.88 -2.23 -18.15
C TYR A 269 -5.03 -1.32 -19.03
N GLU A 270 -5.51 -0.10 -19.35
CA GLU A 270 -4.75 0.92 -20.07
C GLU A 270 -4.28 0.46 -21.47
N ASN A 271 -5.13 -0.26 -22.20
CA ASN A 271 -4.82 -0.79 -23.53
C ASN A 271 -5.00 0.26 -24.64
N LYS A 272 -5.83 1.29 -24.43
CA LYS A 272 -6.23 2.25 -25.46
C LYS A 272 -5.86 3.68 -25.08
N ASN A 273 -4.74 4.15 -25.64
CA ASN A 273 -4.33 5.55 -25.51
C ASN A 273 -5.29 6.48 -26.26
N LEU A 274 -6.09 7.25 -25.53
CA LEU A 274 -7.11 8.16 -26.03
C LEU A 274 -6.54 9.35 -26.83
N ILE A 275 -5.26 9.68 -26.65
CA ILE A 275 -4.58 10.78 -27.36
C ILE A 275 -3.58 10.30 -28.40
N PHE A 276 -3.70 9.03 -28.86
CA PHE A 276 -2.83 8.48 -29.88
C PHE A 276 -3.06 9.11 -31.27
N THR A 277 -4.33 9.39 -31.64
CA THR A 277 -4.70 9.95 -32.95
C THR A 277 -4.98 11.45 -32.87
N PRO A 278 -4.91 12.19 -34.01
CA PRO A 278 -5.31 13.61 -34.04
C PRO A 278 -6.76 13.84 -33.58
N GLN A 279 -7.68 12.95 -33.97
CA GLN A 279 -9.08 13.00 -33.54
C GLN A 279 -9.21 12.87 -32.02
N GLY A 280 -8.50 11.89 -31.43
CA GLY A 280 -8.49 11.68 -29.98
C GLY A 280 -7.91 12.87 -29.22
N LYS A 281 -6.80 13.46 -29.70
CA LYS A 281 -6.23 14.69 -29.14
C LYS A 281 -7.22 15.85 -29.15
N LYS A 282 -8.01 16.01 -30.22
CA LYS A 282 -9.07 17.03 -30.30
C LYS A 282 -10.21 16.74 -29.33
N GLN A 283 -10.65 15.48 -29.26
CA GLN A 283 -11.75 15.05 -28.41
C GLN A 283 -11.45 15.21 -26.92
N TYR A 284 -10.23 14.85 -26.49
CA TYR A 284 -9.83 14.86 -25.08
C TYR A 284 -8.91 16.04 -24.72
N ALA A 285 -8.92 17.12 -25.52
CA ALA A 285 -8.05 18.28 -25.32
C ALA A 285 -8.18 18.88 -23.92
N SER A 286 -9.42 19.17 -23.49
CA SER A 286 -9.70 19.79 -22.19
C SER A 286 -9.27 18.91 -21.02
N THR A 287 -9.60 17.61 -21.04
CA THR A 287 -9.16 16.66 -20.01
C THR A 287 -7.64 16.53 -19.96
N THR A 288 -6.98 16.49 -21.12
CA THR A 288 -5.52 16.39 -21.20
C THR A 288 -4.85 17.64 -20.63
N GLU A 289 -5.36 18.83 -20.97
CA GLU A 289 -4.86 20.11 -20.50
C GLU A 289 -5.04 20.28 -18.98
N GLU A 290 -6.22 19.93 -18.45
CA GLU A 290 -6.49 19.95 -17.01
C GLU A 290 -5.49 19.07 -16.26
N LEU A 291 -5.38 17.80 -16.67
CA LEU A 291 -4.50 16.84 -16.00
C LEU A 291 -3.03 17.21 -16.15
N LEU A 292 -2.60 17.65 -17.33
CA LEU A 292 -1.24 18.13 -17.54
C LEU A 292 -0.93 19.29 -16.59
N THR A 293 -1.84 20.26 -16.45
CA THR A 293 -1.70 21.38 -15.52
C THR A 293 -1.56 20.93 -14.07
N GLN A 294 -2.35 19.95 -13.63
CA GLN A 294 -2.22 19.40 -12.27
C GLN A 294 -0.89 18.68 -12.06
N ALA A 295 -0.48 17.83 -13.01
CA ALA A 295 0.76 17.07 -12.93
C ALA A 295 2.00 18.00 -12.93
N THR A 296 1.99 19.04 -13.76
CA THR A 296 3.09 20.01 -13.79
C THR A 296 3.15 20.76 -12.47
N ALA A 297 2.05 21.35 -12.01
CA ALA A 297 1.99 22.10 -10.75
C ALA A 297 2.47 21.26 -9.55
N TRP A 298 2.02 20.00 -9.47
CA TRP A 298 2.48 19.06 -8.45
C TRP A 298 4.00 18.84 -8.51
N TRP A 299 4.55 18.54 -9.68
CA TRP A 299 5.99 18.33 -9.84
C TRP A 299 6.81 19.58 -9.45
N PHE A 300 6.38 20.74 -9.93
CA PHE A 300 7.01 22.03 -9.68
C PHE A 300 7.14 22.35 -8.19
N ASN A 301 6.05 22.19 -7.45
CA ASN A 301 6.00 22.46 -6.02
C ASN A 301 6.92 21.53 -5.19
N ARG A 302 7.45 20.46 -5.80
CA ARG A 302 8.26 19.43 -5.13
C ARG A 302 9.74 19.56 -5.49
N THR A 303 10.05 19.93 -6.74
CA THR A 303 11.45 20.10 -7.17
C THR A 303 11.99 21.51 -6.97
N ASN A 304 11.12 22.50 -6.80
CA ASN A 304 11.49 23.88 -6.46
C ASN A 304 10.61 24.36 -5.30
N PRO A 305 10.78 23.80 -4.08
CA PRO A 305 10.02 24.28 -2.95
C PRO A 305 10.31 25.79 -2.76
N PRO A 306 9.29 26.61 -2.43
CA PRO A 306 9.54 27.99 -2.03
C PRO A 306 10.60 28.00 -0.92
N LEU A 307 11.53 28.96 -0.98
CA LEU A 307 12.46 29.20 0.13
C LEU A 307 11.61 29.44 1.39
N GLN A 308 11.74 28.55 2.38
CA GLN A 308 11.14 28.73 3.70
C GLN A 308 11.91 29.76 4.50
#